data_AF-A0A8I1TEG3-F1
#
_entry.id   AF-A0A8I1TEG3-F1
#
_cell.length_a   1.000
_cell.length_b   1.000
_cell.length_c   1.000
_cell.angle_alpha   90.00
_cell.angle_beta   90.00
_cell.angle_gamma   90.00
#
_symmetry.space_group_name_H-M   'P 1'
#
loop_
_entity.id
_entity.type
_entity.pdbx_description
1 polymer ?
#
loop_
_entity_poly.entity_id
_entity_poly.type
_entity_poly.pdbx_seq_one_letter_code
_entity_poly.pdbx_strand_id
1 'polypeptide(L)'
;MVLNASLLLELTHSMQRSLLPPRFPVRRDIEVESACAEPEGLVCFYDHVWLEAQVFAAAAVRLHDAGIEGAWNAAGLRQSLRALLNHESDPETVIGLLGKLAPTLRADIALMRLDLVSGAVSLACLGEAQIRRAGSREPQLAGTIVPGDILWLTAGQALPLAGGDIPVEGLEALIRPALAAGRENAGCAVHYKAAPKSKRSATFIVTNDLTGVPPLLEDLNRFFLRQALDDEDVAGLDVALDELITNAINYGYHDGNAHEILIEVNVEGDRLMIDIRDDGAPFDPLSIPEPDLSVELEERQIGGLGMYFVRSLLDNIEYRRSNGWNVVSLEKRLRHGAGSEE
;
A
#
# COMPACT_ATOMS: atom_id res chain seq x y z
N MET A 1 33.17 -18.87 -15.60
CA MET A 1 32.33 -19.53 -14.59
C MET A 1 30.95 -19.64 -15.20
N VAL A 2 30.51 -20.85 -15.57
CA VAL A 2 29.16 -21.06 -16.14
C VAL A 2 28.21 -21.17 -14.96
N LEU A 3 27.23 -20.27 -14.84
CA LEU A 3 26.15 -20.41 -13.87
C LEU A 3 25.44 -21.74 -14.16
N ASN A 4 25.32 -22.62 -13.17
CA ASN A 4 24.61 -23.88 -13.37
C ASN A 4 23.09 -23.62 -13.43
N ALA A 5 22.34 -24.54 -14.07
CA ALA A 5 20.91 -24.37 -14.29
C ALA A 5 20.10 -24.20 -12.99
N SER A 6 20.54 -24.83 -11.90
CA SER A 6 19.91 -24.72 -10.57
C SER A 6 20.00 -23.30 -10.02
N LEU A 7 21.17 -22.67 -10.09
CA LEU A 7 21.38 -21.30 -9.60
C LEU A 7 20.59 -20.28 -10.44
N LEU A 8 20.52 -20.49 -11.76
CA LEU A 8 19.71 -19.63 -12.64
C LEU A 8 18.21 -19.74 -12.30
N LEU A 9 17.72 -20.93 -11.98
CA LEU A 9 16.34 -21.14 -11.56
C LEU A 9 16.05 -20.49 -10.20
N GLU A 10 16.93 -20.67 -9.22
CA GLU A 10 16.80 -20.02 -7.90
C GLU A 10 16.80 -18.49 -8.01
N LEU A 11 17.71 -17.92 -8.82
CA LEU A 11 17.73 -16.49 -9.09
C LEU A 11 16.44 -16.01 -9.77
N THR A 12 15.95 -16.76 -10.77
CA THR A 12 14.71 -16.43 -11.47
C THR A 12 13.53 -16.37 -10.48
N HIS A 13 13.36 -17.40 -9.65
CA HIS A 13 12.30 -17.43 -8.64
C HIS A 13 12.46 -16.30 -7.60
N SER A 14 13.69 -16.04 -7.14
CA SER A 14 13.97 -14.98 -6.18
C SER A 14 13.58 -13.60 -6.75
N MET A 15 13.96 -13.33 -7.99
CA MET A 15 13.61 -12.11 -8.69
C MET A 15 12.12 -11.99 -8.95
N GLN A 16 11.45 -13.05 -9.40
CA GLN A 16 10.01 -13.02 -9.62
C GLN A 16 9.23 -12.74 -8.33
N ARG A 17 9.67 -13.32 -7.20
CA ARG A 17 9.08 -13.01 -5.89
C ARG A 17 9.27 -11.54 -5.50
N SER A 18 10.41 -10.94 -5.83
CA SER A 18 10.65 -9.52 -5.55
C SER A 18 9.89 -8.56 -6.47
N LEU A 19 9.30 -9.05 -7.57
CA LEU A 19 8.42 -8.25 -8.43
C LEU A 19 7.06 -7.97 -7.80
N LEU A 20 6.61 -8.81 -6.87
CA LEU A 20 5.37 -8.57 -6.16
C LEU A 20 5.59 -7.40 -5.21
N PRO A 21 4.76 -6.35 -5.24
CA PRO A 21 4.81 -5.32 -4.21
C PRO A 21 4.62 -6.00 -2.86
N PRO A 22 5.12 -5.39 -1.77
CA PRO A 22 4.64 -5.75 -0.44
C PRO A 22 3.11 -5.80 -0.52
N ARG A 23 2.49 -6.75 0.20
CA ARG A 23 1.03 -6.70 0.37
C ARG A 23 0.80 -5.28 0.87
N PHE A 24 0.25 -4.40 0.05
CA PHE A 24 0.06 -2.94 0.19
C PHE A 24 -0.79 -2.57 -1.03
N PRO A 25 -1.94 -1.86 -0.91
CA PRO A 25 -2.30 -0.82 0.05
C PRO A 25 -3.75 -0.99 0.61
N VAL A 26 -3.93 -1.48 1.83
CA VAL A 26 -5.23 -1.27 2.48
C VAL A 26 -5.16 0.10 3.15
N ARG A 27 -5.71 1.12 2.49
CA ARG A 27 -6.12 2.37 3.16
C ARG A 27 -7.60 2.28 3.51
N ARG A 28 -8.10 3.13 4.39
CA ARG A 28 -9.55 3.19 4.67
C ARG A 28 -10.36 3.57 3.41
N ASP A 29 -9.78 4.40 2.56
CA ASP A 29 -10.42 4.98 1.37
C ASP A 29 -10.39 4.07 0.14
N ILE A 30 -9.47 3.10 0.11
CA ILE A 30 -9.29 2.19 -1.02
C ILE A 30 -8.89 0.79 -0.54
N GLU A 31 -9.52 -0.22 -1.11
CA GLU A 31 -9.13 -1.62 -0.93
C GLU A 31 -8.59 -2.14 -2.26
N VAL A 32 -7.43 -2.79 -2.22
CA VAL A 32 -6.83 -3.38 -3.39
C VAL A 32 -6.51 -4.83 -3.10
N GLU A 33 -6.87 -5.69 -4.02
CA GLU A 33 -6.43 -7.07 -4.06
C GLU A 33 -5.76 -7.30 -5.40
N SER A 34 -4.70 -8.09 -5.42
CA SER A 34 -3.97 -8.39 -6.64
C SER A 34 -3.35 -9.76 -6.57
N ALA A 35 -3.29 -10.42 -7.71
CA ALA A 35 -2.63 -11.71 -7.82
C ALA A 35 -2.09 -11.91 -9.24
N CYS A 36 -1.12 -12.79 -9.35
CA CYS A 36 -0.59 -13.26 -10.62
C CYS A 36 -0.48 -14.78 -10.61
N ALA A 37 -0.50 -15.34 -11.82
CA ALA A 37 -0.12 -16.72 -12.08
C ALA A 37 1.27 -16.72 -12.72
N GLU A 38 2.00 -17.83 -12.57
CA GLU A 38 3.29 -18.06 -13.21
C GLU A 38 3.14 -19.11 -14.32
N PRO A 39 2.48 -18.79 -15.45
CA PRO A 39 2.36 -19.72 -16.56
C PRO A 39 3.73 -19.93 -17.24
N GLU A 40 3.94 -21.12 -17.80
CA GLU A 40 5.16 -21.44 -18.54
C GLU A 40 5.40 -20.43 -19.67
N GLY A 41 6.63 -19.91 -19.73
CA GLY A 41 7.07 -19.04 -20.81
C GLY A 41 6.72 -17.56 -20.66
N LEU A 42 6.12 -17.14 -19.54
CA LEU A 42 5.78 -15.74 -19.28
C LEU A 42 6.32 -15.30 -17.91
N VAL A 43 6.47 -13.98 -17.75
CA VAL A 43 6.70 -13.36 -16.44
C VAL A 43 5.58 -12.36 -16.19
N CYS A 44 4.90 -12.51 -15.06
CA CYS A 44 3.77 -11.67 -14.70
C CYS A 44 4.03 -10.99 -13.36
N PHE A 45 3.60 -9.75 -13.23
CA PHE A 45 3.61 -9.04 -11.96
C PHE A 45 2.49 -8.02 -11.93
N TYR A 46 2.18 -7.53 -10.74
CA TYR A 46 1.37 -6.35 -10.53
C TYR A 46 2.17 -5.38 -9.67
N ASP A 47 1.79 -4.11 -9.64
CA ASP A 47 2.42 -3.13 -8.76
C ASP A 47 1.40 -2.12 -8.25
N HIS A 48 1.63 -1.59 -7.07
CA HIS A 48 0.82 -0.55 -6.46
C HIS A 48 1.74 0.52 -5.91
N VAL A 49 1.43 1.78 -6.18
CA VAL A 49 2.27 2.88 -5.72
C VAL A 49 1.42 4.09 -5.36
N TRP A 50 1.75 4.70 -4.22
CA TRP A 50 1.30 6.04 -3.89
C TRP A 50 2.28 7.03 -4.50
N LEU A 51 1.83 7.78 -5.49
CA LEU A 51 2.64 8.83 -6.15
C LEU A 51 2.67 10.09 -5.29
N GLU A 52 1.54 10.37 -4.64
CA GLU A 52 1.36 11.44 -3.67
C GLU A 52 0.42 10.97 -2.56
N ALA A 53 0.21 11.80 -1.54
CA ALA A 53 -0.64 11.47 -0.40
C ALA A 53 -2.06 11.02 -0.78
N GLN A 54 -2.61 11.46 -1.93
CA GLN A 54 -3.97 11.10 -2.39
C GLN A 54 -4.01 10.55 -3.82
N VAL A 55 -2.85 10.32 -4.42
CA VAL A 55 -2.75 9.85 -5.80
C VAL A 55 -2.22 8.42 -5.79
N PHE A 56 -3.10 7.49 -6.13
CA PHE A 56 -2.82 6.07 -6.21
C PHE A 56 -2.58 5.65 -7.66
N ALA A 57 -1.64 4.74 -7.89
CA ALA A 57 -1.49 4.07 -9.17
C ALA A 57 -1.38 2.55 -8.99
N ALA A 58 -1.94 1.83 -9.94
CA ALA A 58 -1.88 0.37 -9.99
C ALA A 58 -1.52 -0.08 -11.40
N ALA A 59 -0.77 -1.18 -11.49
CA ALA A 59 -0.40 -1.81 -12.73
C ALA A 59 -0.61 -3.33 -12.67
N ALA A 60 -1.08 -3.92 -13.77
CA ALA A 60 -1.03 -5.36 -14.01
C ALA A 60 -0.24 -5.59 -15.30
N VAL A 61 0.76 -6.47 -15.25
CA VAL A 61 1.74 -6.63 -16.33
C VAL A 61 1.98 -8.09 -16.64
N ARG A 62 2.01 -8.42 -17.93
CA ARG A 62 2.42 -9.71 -18.49
C ARG A 62 3.50 -9.49 -19.53
N LEU A 63 4.67 -10.09 -19.34
CA LEU A 63 5.77 -10.09 -20.30
C LEU A 63 5.78 -11.41 -21.08
N HIS A 64 6.01 -11.29 -22.40
CA HIS A 64 6.20 -12.42 -23.32
C HIS A 64 7.67 -12.85 -23.40
N ASP A 65 8.33 -12.84 -22.24
CA ASP A 65 9.69 -13.30 -22.01
C ASP A 65 9.70 -14.31 -20.86
N ALA A 66 10.71 -15.17 -20.80
CA ALA A 66 10.78 -16.26 -19.84
C ALA A 66 12.15 -16.35 -19.17
N GLY A 67 12.23 -17.12 -18.07
CA GLY A 67 13.47 -17.37 -17.36
C GLY A 67 14.11 -16.10 -16.80
N ILE A 68 15.43 -16.14 -16.63
CA ILE A 68 16.18 -15.05 -15.98
C ILE A 68 16.12 -13.73 -16.76
N GLU A 69 16.13 -13.78 -18.10
CA GLU A 69 16.01 -12.58 -18.93
C GLU A 69 14.64 -11.93 -18.78
N GLY A 70 13.57 -12.75 -18.78
CA GLY A 70 12.22 -12.26 -18.49
C GLY A 70 12.11 -11.64 -17.10
N ALA A 71 12.72 -12.25 -16.08
CA ALA A 71 12.74 -11.71 -14.73
C ALA A 71 13.50 -10.37 -14.63
N TRP A 72 14.64 -10.22 -15.33
CA TRP A 72 15.37 -8.95 -15.43
C TRP A 72 14.58 -7.87 -16.15
N ASN A 73 13.98 -8.21 -17.29
CA ASN A 73 13.14 -7.27 -18.04
C ASN A 73 11.95 -6.82 -17.21
N ALA A 74 11.32 -7.73 -16.47
CA ALA A 74 10.21 -7.42 -15.57
C ALA A 74 10.64 -6.49 -14.43
N ALA A 75 11.80 -6.73 -13.80
CA ALA A 75 12.32 -5.88 -12.73
C ALA A 75 12.66 -4.47 -13.25
N GLY A 76 13.32 -4.39 -14.41
CA GLY A 76 13.63 -3.12 -15.07
C GLY A 76 12.38 -2.35 -15.49
N LEU A 77 11.38 -3.06 -16.05
CA LEU A 77 10.09 -2.48 -16.44
C LEU A 77 9.32 -1.95 -15.23
N ARG A 78 9.25 -2.73 -14.15
CA ARG A 78 8.61 -2.29 -12.89
C ARG A 78 9.23 -1.00 -12.37
N GLN A 79 10.55 -0.94 -12.30
CA GLN A 79 11.24 0.27 -11.83
C GLN A 79 11.04 1.47 -12.76
N SER A 80 11.03 1.24 -14.08
CA SER A 80 10.77 2.28 -15.08
C SER A 80 9.35 2.82 -14.98
N LEU A 81 8.36 1.95 -14.78
CA LEU A 81 6.97 2.33 -14.55
C LEU A 81 6.84 3.23 -13.32
N ARG A 82 7.40 2.82 -12.16
CA ARG A 82 7.37 3.65 -10.93
C ARG A 82 8.03 5.01 -11.15
N ALA A 83 9.20 5.04 -11.80
CA ALA A 83 9.90 6.29 -12.07
C ALA A 83 9.10 7.22 -13.00
N LEU A 84 8.53 6.68 -14.09
CA LEU A 84 7.76 7.47 -15.04
C LEU A 84 6.47 8.00 -14.43
N LEU A 85 5.73 7.19 -13.65
CA LEU A 85 4.50 7.63 -12.97
C LEU A 85 4.74 8.76 -11.96
N ASN A 86 5.92 8.84 -11.35
CA ASN A 86 6.27 9.93 -10.45
C ASN A 86 6.52 11.26 -11.20
N HIS A 87 6.80 11.22 -12.50
CA HIS A 87 7.12 12.40 -13.30
C HIS A 87 6.05 12.74 -14.33
N GLU A 88 5.23 11.78 -14.74
CA GLU A 88 4.17 11.94 -15.72
C GLU A 88 2.83 11.52 -15.14
N SER A 89 1.89 12.44 -15.24
CA SER A 89 0.54 12.38 -14.71
C SER A 89 -0.41 11.54 -15.56
N ASP A 90 -0.12 11.40 -16.86
CA ASP A 90 -0.96 10.71 -17.82
C ASP A 90 -0.42 9.29 -18.15
N PRO A 91 -1.13 8.22 -17.76
CA PRO A 91 -0.77 6.84 -18.06
C PRO A 91 -0.55 6.55 -19.55
N GLU A 92 -1.29 7.19 -20.45
CA GLU A 92 -1.12 6.98 -21.90
C GLU A 92 0.25 7.49 -22.36
N THR A 93 0.64 8.67 -21.87
CA THR A 93 1.97 9.23 -22.09
C THR A 93 3.07 8.34 -21.49
N VAL A 94 2.86 7.76 -20.30
CA VAL A 94 3.79 6.78 -19.69
C VAL A 94 4.01 5.57 -20.59
N ILE A 95 2.94 4.93 -21.10
CA ILE A 95 3.05 3.81 -22.03
C ILE A 95 3.78 4.22 -23.32
N GLY A 96 3.48 5.41 -23.85
CA GLY A 96 4.16 5.96 -25.03
C GLY A 96 5.67 6.19 -24.82
N LEU A 97 6.08 6.63 -23.63
CA LEU A 97 7.50 6.78 -23.27
C LEU A 97 8.18 5.43 -23.09
N LEU A 98 7.52 4.45 -22.46
CA LEU A 98 8.04 3.08 -22.35
C LEU A 98 8.30 2.45 -23.71
N GLY A 99 7.38 2.63 -24.67
CA GLY A 99 7.56 2.14 -26.03
C GLY A 99 8.79 2.73 -26.74
N LYS A 100 9.21 3.95 -26.38
CA LYS A 100 10.44 4.58 -26.89
C LYS A 100 11.70 4.07 -26.18
N LEU A 101 11.63 3.84 -24.87
CA LEU A 101 12.74 3.35 -24.06
C LEU A 101 13.06 1.87 -24.33
N ALA A 102 12.03 1.06 -24.56
CA ALA A 102 12.13 -0.38 -24.76
C ALA A 102 11.29 -0.83 -25.98
N PRO A 103 11.69 -0.49 -27.21
CA PRO A 103 10.90 -0.75 -28.42
C PRO A 103 10.73 -2.24 -28.76
N THR A 104 11.57 -3.11 -28.19
CA THR A 104 11.49 -4.56 -28.36
C THR A 104 10.68 -5.24 -27.26
N LEU A 105 10.18 -4.49 -26.27
CA LEU A 105 9.40 -5.04 -25.17
C LEU A 105 8.09 -5.61 -25.70
N ARG A 106 7.87 -6.89 -25.45
CA ARG A 106 6.59 -7.55 -25.71
C ARG A 106 5.87 -7.75 -24.40
N ALA A 107 4.93 -6.87 -24.10
CA ALA A 107 4.20 -6.90 -22.85
C ALA A 107 2.74 -6.45 -23.04
N ASP A 108 1.89 -6.96 -22.17
CA ASP A 108 0.55 -6.46 -21.95
C ASP A 108 0.55 -5.70 -20.62
N ILE A 109 0.14 -4.43 -20.65
CA ILE A 109 0.22 -3.53 -19.50
C ILE A 109 -1.14 -2.86 -19.32
N ALA A 110 -1.79 -3.09 -18.18
CA ALA A 110 -2.90 -2.27 -17.72
C ALA A 110 -2.34 -1.30 -16.67
N LEU A 111 -2.56 0.00 -16.88
CA LEU A 111 -2.07 1.05 -15.99
C LEU A 111 -3.21 2.00 -15.59
N MET A 112 -3.34 2.24 -14.28
CA MET A 112 -4.34 3.14 -13.72
C MET A 112 -3.66 4.16 -12.82
N ARG A 113 -4.16 5.39 -12.87
CA ARG A 113 -3.91 6.44 -11.87
C ARG A 113 -5.25 6.96 -11.37
N LEU A 114 -5.40 7.06 -10.05
CA LEU A 114 -6.60 7.50 -9.36
C LEU A 114 -6.24 8.61 -8.38
N ASP A 115 -6.88 9.76 -8.53
CA ASP A 115 -6.91 10.82 -7.53
C ASP A 115 -8.09 10.56 -6.60
N LEU A 116 -7.81 10.27 -5.33
CA LEU A 116 -8.85 9.90 -4.35
C LEU A 116 -9.74 11.08 -3.96
N VAL A 117 -9.29 12.33 -4.09
CA VAL A 117 -10.05 13.51 -3.66
C VAL A 117 -11.13 13.85 -4.67
N SER A 118 -10.75 13.87 -5.94
CA SER A 118 -11.64 14.18 -7.05
C SER A 118 -12.36 12.95 -7.61
N GLY A 119 -11.87 11.75 -7.31
CA GLY A 119 -12.28 10.51 -7.97
C GLY A 119 -11.82 10.42 -9.42
N ALA A 120 -10.97 11.34 -9.90
CA ALA A 120 -10.49 11.34 -11.27
C ALA A 120 -9.62 10.12 -11.52
N VAL A 121 -9.96 9.36 -12.55
CA VAL A 121 -9.22 8.18 -12.98
C VAL A 121 -8.70 8.37 -14.40
N SER A 122 -7.41 8.13 -14.58
CA SER A 122 -6.74 8.07 -15.87
C SER A 122 -6.26 6.65 -16.09
N LEU A 123 -6.44 6.14 -17.31
CA LEU A 123 -6.27 4.73 -17.66
C LEU A 123 -5.44 4.62 -18.93
N ALA A 124 -4.60 3.60 -19.03
CA ALA A 124 -3.94 3.24 -20.27
C ALA A 124 -3.77 1.72 -20.36
N CYS A 125 -3.81 1.20 -21.59
CA CYS A 125 -3.65 -0.22 -21.87
C CYS A 125 -2.67 -0.43 -23.04
N LEU A 126 -1.79 -1.41 -22.90
CA LEU A 126 -0.92 -1.91 -23.97
C LEU A 126 -1.22 -3.39 -24.21
N GLY A 127 -1.24 -3.79 -25.49
CA GLY A 127 -1.43 -5.18 -25.89
C GLY A 127 -2.85 -5.67 -25.62
N GLU A 128 -2.97 -6.86 -25.05
CA GLU A 128 -4.24 -7.50 -24.66
C GLU A 128 -4.76 -7.06 -23.27
N ALA A 129 -4.07 -6.12 -22.61
CA ALA A 129 -4.47 -5.65 -21.31
C ALA A 129 -5.80 -4.90 -21.35
N GLN A 130 -6.56 -4.98 -20.27
CA GLN A 130 -7.88 -4.35 -20.16
C GLN A 130 -8.08 -3.74 -18.77
N ILE A 131 -8.84 -2.65 -18.72
CA ILE A 131 -9.35 -2.08 -17.47
C ILE A 131 -10.87 -1.96 -17.57
N ARG A 132 -11.58 -2.39 -16.52
CA ARG A 132 -13.05 -2.45 -16.50
C ARG A 132 -13.59 -2.01 -15.15
N ARG A 133 -14.78 -1.42 -15.15
CA ARG A 133 -15.57 -1.20 -13.91
C ARG A 133 -16.44 -2.43 -13.65
N ALA A 134 -16.50 -2.88 -12.40
CA ALA A 134 -17.35 -4.01 -12.02
C ALA A 134 -18.83 -3.74 -12.40
N GLY A 135 -19.51 -4.78 -12.89
CA GLY A 135 -20.86 -4.66 -13.46
C GLY A 135 -20.92 -4.14 -14.90
N SER A 136 -19.83 -3.63 -15.48
CA SER A 136 -19.76 -3.23 -16.90
C SER A 136 -19.13 -4.30 -17.78
N ARG A 137 -19.67 -4.47 -18.99
CA ARG A 137 -19.07 -5.31 -20.05
C ARG A 137 -18.20 -4.52 -21.02
N GLU A 138 -18.17 -3.19 -20.91
CA GLU A 138 -17.34 -2.34 -21.76
C GLU A 138 -16.01 -2.04 -21.06
N PRO A 139 -14.90 -1.91 -21.82
CA PRO A 139 -13.67 -1.35 -21.29
C PRO A 139 -13.92 0.02 -20.68
N GLN A 140 -13.35 0.29 -19.52
CA GLN A 140 -13.46 1.57 -18.86
C GLN A 140 -12.55 2.59 -19.56
N LEU A 141 -13.08 3.79 -19.78
CA LEU A 141 -12.31 4.95 -20.24
C LEU A 141 -11.99 5.87 -19.05
N ALA A 142 -10.98 6.72 -19.21
CA ALA A 142 -10.65 7.78 -18.26
C ALA A 142 -11.89 8.63 -17.94
N GLY A 143 -11.97 9.15 -16.72
CA GLY A 143 -13.14 9.88 -16.24
C GLY A 143 -13.12 10.03 -14.73
N THR A 144 -14.28 9.86 -14.10
CA THR A 144 -14.44 9.97 -12.65
C THR A 144 -15.16 8.74 -12.12
N ILE A 145 -14.68 8.19 -11.01
CA ILE A 145 -15.34 7.13 -10.25
C ILE A 145 -15.86 7.67 -8.91
N VAL A 146 -16.79 6.95 -8.31
CA VAL A 146 -17.40 7.31 -7.02
C VAL A 146 -17.14 6.22 -5.97
N PRO A 147 -17.21 6.55 -4.67
CA PRO A 147 -17.16 5.55 -3.62
C PRO A 147 -18.16 4.40 -3.84
N GLY A 148 -17.71 3.16 -3.68
CA GLY A 148 -18.40 1.93 -4.05
C GLY A 148 -17.92 1.33 -5.38
N ASP A 149 -17.22 2.10 -6.22
CA ASP A 149 -16.74 1.60 -7.51
C ASP A 149 -15.56 0.66 -7.38
N ILE A 150 -15.59 -0.38 -8.19
CA ILE A 150 -14.49 -1.35 -8.32
C ILE A 150 -13.96 -1.27 -9.74
N LEU A 151 -12.67 -1.01 -9.88
CA LEU A 151 -11.94 -1.11 -11.13
C LEU A 151 -11.10 -2.39 -11.14
N TRP A 152 -11.09 -3.07 -12.27
CA TRP A 152 -10.34 -4.29 -12.48
C TRP A 152 -9.36 -4.10 -13.63
N LEU A 153 -8.07 -4.22 -13.34
CA LEU A 153 -6.98 -4.20 -14.29
C LEU A 153 -6.51 -5.62 -14.59
N THR A 154 -6.37 -5.98 -15.86
CA THR A 154 -5.92 -7.31 -16.27
C THR A 154 -4.83 -7.24 -17.32
N ALA A 155 -3.79 -8.05 -17.14
CA ALA A 155 -2.85 -8.38 -18.20
C ALA A 155 -3.26 -9.73 -18.82
N GLY A 156 -4.10 -9.67 -19.86
CA GLY A 156 -4.67 -10.82 -20.55
C GLY A 156 -6.18 -10.69 -20.82
N GLN A 157 -6.75 -11.70 -21.48
CA GLN A 157 -8.15 -11.73 -21.94
C GLN A 157 -9.13 -12.20 -20.82
N ALA A 158 -9.26 -11.43 -19.74
CA ALA A 158 -10.22 -11.76 -18.69
C ALA A 158 -11.63 -11.25 -19.03
N LEU A 159 -12.64 -12.09 -18.75
CA LEU A 159 -14.05 -11.71 -18.72
C LEU A 159 -14.42 -11.29 -17.29
N PRO A 160 -15.12 -10.16 -17.08
CA PRO A 160 -15.46 -9.69 -15.74
C PRO A 160 -16.39 -10.67 -15.02
N LEU A 161 -16.29 -10.71 -13.69
CA LEU A 161 -17.32 -11.32 -12.86
C LEU A 161 -18.64 -10.55 -12.99
N ALA A 162 -19.75 -11.28 -13.01
CA ALA A 162 -21.07 -10.70 -13.06
C ALA A 162 -21.44 -10.14 -11.69
N GLY A 163 -21.30 -8.83 -11.50
CA GLY A 163 -21.75 -8.14 -10.29
C GLY A 163 -20.93 -6.88 -10.02
N GLY A 164 -21.61 -5.79 -9.63
CA GLY A 164 -20.97 -4.59 -9.09
C GLY A 164 -20.72 -4.67 -7.57
N ASP A 165 -21.25 -5.71 -6.92
CA ASP A 165 -21.11 -5.93 -5.49
C ASP A 165 -19.85 -6.77 -5.19
N ILE A 166 -19.17 -6.42 -4.10
CA ILE A 166 -18.04 -7.19 -3.58
C ILE A 166 -18.59 -8.51 -3.01
N PRO A 167 -18.04 -9.67 -3.39
CA PRO A 167 -18.40 -10.94 -2.78
C PRO A 167 -18.23 -10.90 -1.26
N VAL A 168 -18.97 -11.74 -0.53
CA VAL A 168 -18.81 -11.86 0.93
C VAL A 168 -17.39 -12.30 1.29
N GLU A 169 -16.76 -13.04 0.39
CA GLU A 169 -15.37 -13.50 0.44
C GLU A 169 -14.34 -12.41 0.11
N GLY A 170 -14.77 -11.18 -0.20
CA GLY A 170 -13.90 -10.04 -0.51
C GLY A 170 -13.44 -9.97 -1.96
N LEU A 171 -12.54 -9.02 -2.25
CA LEU A 171 -11.98 -8.80 -3.61
C LEU A 171 -11.17 -10.01 -4.11
N GLU A 172 -10.67 -10.87 -3.23
CA GLU A 172 -9.89 -12.08 -3.59
C GLU A 172 -10.72 -13.06 -4.43
N ALA A 173 -12.01 -13.19 -4.09
CA ALA A 173 -12.96 -13.97 -4.88
C ALA A 173 -13.21 -13.37 -6.26
N LEU A 174 -12.82 -12.11 -6.49
CA LEU A 174 -12.85 -11.54 -7.81
C LEU A 174 -11.69 -12.10 -8.68
N ILE A 175 -10.47 -12.04 -8.18
CA ILE A 175 -9.27 -12.26 -8.99
C ILE A 175 -8.91 -13.75 -9.10
N ARG A 176 -8.92 -14.49 -7.99
CA ARG A 176 -8.42 -15.88 -7.98
C ARG A 176 -9.11 -16.82 -8.96
N PRO A 177 -10.45 -16.80 -9.14
CA PRO A 177 -11.10 -17.69 -10.10
C PRO A 177 -10.77 -17.39 -11.57
N ALA A 178 -10.43 -16.14 -11.90
CA ALA A 178 -10.05 -15.76 -13.25
C ALA A 178 -8.61 -16.23 -13.57
N LEU A 179 -7.68 -16.05 -12.63
CA LEU A 179 -6.33 -16.64 -12.70
C LEU A 179 -6.35 -18.17 -12.78
N ALA A 180 -7.10 -18.84 -11.90
CA ALA A 180 -7.17 -20.31 -11.85
C ALA A 180 -7.73 -20.93 -13.13
N ALA A 181 -8.61 -20.21 -13.83
CA ALA A 181 -9.15 -20.61 -15.12
C ALA A 181 -8.20 -20.34 -16.30
N GLY A 182 -7.01 -19.77 -16.06
CA GLY A 182 -6.04 -19.40 -17.10
C GLY A 182 -6.52 -18.27 -18.01
N ARG A 183 -7.53 -17.50 -17.58
CA ARG A 183 -8.14 -16.41 -18.37
C ARG A 183 -7.37 -15.09 -18.24
N GLU A 184 -6.61 -14.94 -17.17
CA GLU A 184 -5.68 -13.84 -16.92
C GLU A 184 -4.40 -14.37 -16.29
N ASN A 185 -3.31 -13.60 -16.38
CA ASN A 185 -2.02 -13.97 -15.80
C ASN A 185 -1.54 -12.98 -14.73
N ALA A 186 -2.00 -11.74 -14.76
CA ALA A 186 -1.93 -10.79 -13.66
C ALA A 186 -3.23 -9.98 -13.59
N GLY A 187 -3.73 -9.77 -12.38
CA GLY A 187 -4.97 -9.04 -12.12
C GLY A 187 -4.86 -8.18 -10.86
N CYS A 188 -5.49 -7.00 -10.90
CA CYS A 188 -5.63 -6.09 -9.78
C CYS A 188 -7.07 -5.59 -9.71
N ALA A 189 -7.74 -5.78 -8.57
CA ALA A 189 -9.04 -5.23 -8.27
C ALA A 189 -8.88 -4.09 -7.26
N VAL A 190 -9.39 -2.92 -7.62
CA VAL A 190 -9.30 -1.69 -6.84
C VAL A 190 -10.70 -1.20 -6.50
N HIS A 191 -11.08 -1.30 -5.24
CA HIS A 191 -12.33 -0.78 -4.72
C HIS A 191 -12.13 0.58 -4.06
N TYR A 192 -12.71 1.62 -4.64
CA TYR A 192 -12.74 2.96 -4.05
C TYR A 192 -13.84 3.01 -2.98
N LYS A 193 -13.46 2.90 -1.71
CA LYS A 193 -14.39 2.76 -0.57
C LYS A 193 -15.06 4.06 -0.16
N ALA A 194 -14.27 5.13 -0.11
CA ALA A 194 -14.69 6.43 0.37
C ALA A 194 -13.78 7.49 -0.22
N ALA A 195 -14.32 8.66 -0.50
CA ALA A 195 -13.47 9.83 -0.70
C ALA A 195 -12.76 10.15 0.62
N PRO A 196 -11.49 10.57 0.59
CA PRO A 196 -10.76 10.99 1.77
C PRO A 196 -11.59 12.01 2.53
N LYS A 197 -11.84 11.74 3.81
CA LYS A 197 -12.64 12.60 4.65
C LYS A 197 -11.86 13.89 4.96
N SER A 198 -11.98 14.88 4.08
CA SER A 198 -11.55 16.28 4.26
C SER A 198 -10.03 16.52 4.38
N LYS A 199 -9.65 17.81 4.37
CA LYS A 199 -8.33 18.30 4.77
C LYS A 199 -7.87 17.78 6.15
N ARG A 200 -8.77 17.22 6.96
CA ARG A 200 -8.52 16.66 8.29
C ARG A 200 -7.99 15.24 8.31
N SER A 201 -7.73 14.64 7.15
CA SER A 201 -7.08 13.35 7.03
C SER A 201 -5.75 13.47 6.29
N ALA A 202 -4.78 12.66 6.68
CA ALA A 202 -3.51 12.52 6.00
C ALA A 202 -3.01 11.09 6.12
N THR A 203 -2.09 10.74 5.24
CA THR A 203 -1.44 9.44 5.29
C THR A 203 0.03 9.60 4.98
N PHE A 204 0.83 8.93 5.77
CA PHE A 204 2.28 8.98 5.71
C PHE A 204 2.83 7.57 5.56
N ILE A 205 3.96 7.46 4.88
CA ILE A 205 4.62 6.18 4.59
C ILE A 205 6.07 6.32 5.03
N VAL A 206 6.57 5.32 5.75
CA VAL A 206 7.99 5.18 6.05
C VAL A 206 8.45 3.77 5.70
N THR A 207 9.67 3.63 5.20
CA THR A 207 10.26 2.30 4.99
C THR A 207 10.61 1.66 6.33
N ASN A 208 10.84 0.35 6.37
CA ASN A 208 11.36 -0.36 7.54
C ASN A 208 12.84 -0.04 7.84
N ASP A 209 13.18 1.25 7.82
CA ASP A 209 14.49 1.82 8.11
C ASP A 209 14.30 2.92 9.16
N LEU A 210 14.98 2.78 10.30
CA LEU A 210 14.94 3.72 11.41
C LEU A 210 15.38 5.14 11.01
N THR A 211 16.18 5.30 9.93
CA THR A 211 16.58 6.62 9.44
C THR A 211 15.41 7.45 8.89
N GLY A 212 14.32 6.79 8.46
CA GLY A 212 13.13 7.44 7.93
C GLY A 212 12.13 7.90 9.00
N VAL A 213 12.30 7.47 10.26
CA VAL A 213 11.35 7.78 11.34
C VAL A 213 11.38 9.25 11.75
N PRO A 214 12.53 9.92 11.96
CA PRO A 214 12.52 11.34 12.35
C PRO A 214 11.86 12.26 11.32
N PRO A 215 12.16 12.17 10.00
CA PRO A 215 11.46 12.97 8.98
C PRO A 215 9.94 12.74 8.96
N LEU A 216 9.51 11.49 9.15
CA LEU A 216 8.09 11.15 9.25
C LEU A 216 7.41 11.87 10.42
N LEU A 217 8.03 11.87 11.61
CA LEU A 217 7.48 12.54 12.79
C LEU A 217 7.41 14.07 12.60
N GLU A 218 8.39 14.67 11.91
CA GLU A 218 8.33 16.09 11.53
C GLU A 218 7.14 16.39 10.59
N ASP A 219 6.88 15.51 9.64
CA ASP A 219 5.75 15.65 8.70
C ASP A 219 4.39 15.49 9.40
N LEU A 220 4.29 14.55 10.34
CA LEU A 220 3.12 14.37 11.21
C LEU A 220 2.86 15.61 12.07
N ASN A 221 3.89 16.17 12.71
CA ASN A 221 3.78 17.40 13.48
C ASN A 221 3.34 18.58 12.61
N ARG A 222 3.88 18.69 11.39
CA ARG A 222 3.45 19.72 10.44
C ARG A 222 1.98 19.55 10.05
N PHE A 223 1.48 18.32 9.94
CA PHE A 223 0.07 18.06 9.73
C PHE A 223 -0.78 18.50 10.92
N PHE A 224 -0.41 18.14 12.15
CA PHE A 224 -1.12 18.56 13.35
C PHE A 224 -1.21 20.09 13.48
N LEU A 225 -0.12 20.80 13.19
CA LEU A 225 -0.10 22.27 13.15
C LEU A 225 -1.08 22.83 12.11
N ARG A 226 -1.17 22.23 10.91
CA ARG A 226 -2.14 22.64 9.88
C ARG A 226 -3.59 22.37 10.28
N GLN A 227 -3.82 21.37 11.12
CA GLN A 227 -5.15 21.08 11.68
C GLN A 227 -5.52 21.99 12.86
N ALA A 228 -4.63 22.91 13.25
CA ALA A 228 -4.81 23.76 14.42
C ALA A 228 -5.14 22.95 15.69
N LEU A 229 -4.47 21.80 15.87
CA LEU A 229 -4.53 21.05 17.12
C LEU A 229 -3.71 21.78 18.19
N ASP A 230 -4.22 21.79 19.42
CA ASP A 230 -3.54 22.37 20.56
C ASP A 230 -2.29 21.55 20.93
N ASP A 231 -1.22 22.23 21.34
CA ASP A 231 0.03 21.57 21.75
C ASP A 231 -0.20 20.57 22.90
N GLU A 232 -1.13 20.85 23.82
CA GLU A 232 -1.51 19.91 24.89
C GLU A 232 -2.21 18.66 24.33
N ASP A 233 -3.00 18.82 23.27
CA ASP A 233 -3.74 17.72 22.64
C ASP A 233 -2.82 16.80 21.84
N VAL A 234 -1.68 17.29 21.33
CA VAL A 234 -0.70 16.47 20.60
C VAL A 234 0.55 16.10 21.41
N ALA A 235 0.67 16.62 22.63
CA ALA A 235 1.79 16.31 23.52
C ALA A 235 1.99 14.79 23.69
N GLY A 236 3.23 14.36 23.49
CA GLY A 236 3.67 12.97 23.63
C GLY A 236 3.26 12.03 22.49
N LEU A 237 2.49 12.49 21.49
CA LEU A 237 2.16 11.66 20.33
C LEU A 237 3.39 11.33 19.51
N ASP A 238 4.35 12.23 19.40
CA ASP A 238 5.65 11.99 18.77
C ASP A 238 6.38 10.81 19.40
N VAL A 239 6.47 10.78 20.73
CA VAL A 239 7.07 9.68 21.49
C VAL A 239 6.28 8.38 21.30
N ALA A 240 4.94 8.46 21.33
CA ALA A 240 4.11 7.28 21.18
C ALA A 240 4.23 6.66 19.78
N LEU A 241 4.26 7.51 18.73
CA LEU A 241 4.42 7.07 17.35
C LEU A 241 5.82 6.54 17.09
N ASP A 242 6.86 7.22 17.59
CA ASP A 242 8.25 6.75 17.49
C ASP A 242 8.42 5.33 18.06
N GLU A 243 7.90 5.10 19.27
CA GLU A 243 7.94 3.80 19.93
C GLU A 243 7.20 2.73 19.12
N LEU A 244 5.97 3.01 18.67
CA LEU A 244 5.16 2.04 17.94
C LEU A 244 5.77 1.70 16.57
N ILE A 245 6.29 2.69 15.84
CA ILE A 245 6.92 2.51 14.53
C ILE A 245 8.26 1.78 14.71
N THR A 246 9.08 2.18 15.67
CA THR A 246 10.35 1.52 15.98
C THR A 246 10.15 0.07 16.39
N ASN A 247 9.10 -0.23 17.16
CA ASN A 247 8.73 -1.60 17.50
C ASN A 247 8.31 -2.41 16.27
N ALA A 248 7.50 -1.84 15.37
CA ALA A 248 7.17 -2.50 14.11
C ALA A 248 8.43 -2.79 13.26
N ILE A 249 9.36 -1.84 13.16
CA ILE A 249 10.62 -2.01 12.42
C ILE A 249 11.49 -3.11 13.02
N ASN A 250 11.73 -3.05 14.33
CA ASN A 250 12.68 -3.94 15.00
C ASN A 250 12.17 -5.38 15.16
N TYR A 251 10.86 -5.56 15.33
CA TYR A 251 10.26 -6.86 15.62
C TYR A 251 9.42 -7.45 14.48
N GLY A 252 8.99 -6.62 13.53
CA GLY A 252 8.13 -7.05 12.42
C GLY A 252 8.90 -7.65 11.24
N TYR A 253 10.17 -7.27 11.02
CA TYR A 253 10.87 -7.57 9.77
C TYR A 253 12.14 -8.38 9.97
N HIS A 254 12.23 -9.53 9.31
CA HIS A 254 13.34 -10.49 9.48
C HIS A 254 13.93 -11.03 8.18
N ASP A 255 13.37 -10.65 7.03
CA ASP A 255 13.76 -11.18 5.71
C ASP A 255 14.81 -10.31 5.00
N GLY A 256 15.13 -9.14 5.56
CA GLY A 256 16.12 -8.20 5.02
C GLY A 256 15.62 -7.42 3.80
N ASN A 257 14.33 -7.51 3.47
CA ASN A 257 13.73 -6.75 2.39
C ASN A 257 13.31 -5.35 2.84
N ALA A 258 13.12 -4.46 1.88
CA ALA A 258 12.49 -3.17 2.13
C ALA A 258 10.97 -3.35 2.22
N HIS A 259 10.39 -2.91 3.33
CA HIS A 259 8.96 -2.88 3.59
C HIS A 259 8.49 -1.47 3.88
N GLU A 260 7.18 -1.25 3.82
CA GLU A 260 6.55 0.04 4.10
C GLU A 260 5.63 -0.08 5.31
N ILE A 261 5.68 0.92 6.18
CA ILE A 261 4.79 1.11 7.32
C ILE A 261 3.91 2.32 7.02
N LEU A 262 2.60 2.13 7.16
CA LEU A 262 1.59 3.14 6.89
C LEU A 262 1.12 3.80 8.17
N ILE A 263 1.02 5.12 8.17
CA ILE A 263 0.41 5.89 9.25
C ILE A 263 -0.74 6.70 8.66
N GLU A 264 -1.98 6.27 8.91
CA GLU A 264 -3.18 7.01 8.54
C GLU A 264 -3.65 7.84 9.73
N VAL A 265 -3.80 9.15 9.54
CA VAL A 265 -4.24 10.09 10.56
C VAL A 265 -5.55 10.73 10.13
N ASN A 266 -6.52 10.80 11.03
CA ASN A 266 -7.82 11.40 10.77
C ASN A 266 -8.35 12.16 11.98
N VAL A 267 -8.74 13.41 11.78
CA VAL A 267 -9.37 14.25 12.80
C VAL A 267 -10.86 14.39 12.51
N GLU A 268 -11.69 13.79 13.36
CA GLU A 268 -13.16 13.85 13.26
C GLU A 268 -13.73 14.49 14.52
N GLY A 269 -14.21 15.74 14.41
CA GLY A 269 -14.79 16.47 15.54
C GLY A 269 -13.79 16.67 16.67
N ASP A 270 -14.07 16.07 17.84
CA ASP A 270 -13.23 16.08 19.04
C ASP A 270 -12.32 14.85 19.15
N ARG A 271 -12.08 14.12 18.06
CA ARG A 271 -11.27 12.89 18.06
C ARG A 271 -10.17 12.93 17.03
N LEU A 272 -8.97 12.54 17.47
CA LEU A 272 -7.83 12.19 16.64
C LEU A 272 -7.73 10.67 16.60
N MET A 273 -7.81 10.11 15.39
CA MET A 273 -7.61 8.69 15.13
C MET A 273 -6.33 8.50 14.34
N ILE A 274 -5.50 7.53 14.75
CA ILE A 274 -4.27 7.15 14.03
C ILE A 274 -4.26 5.63 13.86
N ASP A 275 -4.15 5.14 12.62
CA ASP A 275 -3.87 3.74 12.34
C ASP A 275 -2.43 3.58 11.86
N ILE A 276 -1.66 2.73 12.54
CA ILE A 276 -0.34 2.26 12.07
C ILE A 276 -0.53 0.86 11.48
N ARG A 277 -0.08 0.64 10.25
CA ARG A 277 -0.20 -0.66 9.55
C ARG A 277 1.11 -1.12 8.98
N ASP A 278 1.43 -2.39 9.22
CA ASP A 278 2.65 -3.04 8.73
C ASP A 278 2.39 -4.50 8.32
N ASP A 279 3.13 -4.97 7.33
CA ASP A 279 3.06 -6.34 6.79
C ASP A 279 4.07 -7.28 7.47
N GLY A 280 4.69 -6.84 8.57
CA GLY A 280 5.64 -7.62 9.34
C GLY A 280 5.02 -8.86 9.99
N ALA A 281 5.86 -9.65 10.66
CA ALA A 281 5.43 -10.75 11.51
C ALA A 281 4.35 -10.28 12.52
N PRO A 282 3.36 -11.12 12.85
CA PRO A 282 2.35 -10.76 13.85
C PRO A 282 3.01 -10.32 15.16
N PHE A 283 2.80 -9.06 15.51
CA PHE A 283 3.39 -8.44 16.69
C PHE A 283 2.35 -7.55 17.35
N ASP A 284 1.91 -7.94 18.54
CA ASP A 284 1.02 -7.12 19.36
C ASP A 284 1.86 -6.25 20.31
N PRO A 285 2.03 -4.94 20.05
CA PRO A 285 2.77 -4.06 20.96
C PRO A 285 2.10 -3.94 22.34
N LEU A 286 0.81 -4.27 22.46
CA LEU A 286 0.09 -4.30 23.75
C LEU A 286 0.39 -5.56 24.57
N SER A 287 1.02 -6.57 23.97
CA SER A 287 1.50 -7.74 24.72
C SER A 287 2.77 -7.46 25.53
N ILE A 288 3.45 -6.33 25.27
CA ILE A 288 4.63 -5.91 26.03
C ILE A 288 4.20 -5.62 27.48
N PRO A 289 4.80 -6.29 28.48
CA PRO A 289 4.44 -6.09 29.88
C PRO A 289 4.80 -4.68 30.34
N GLU A 290 4.00 -4.14 31.26
CA GLU A 290 4.28 -2.84 31.85
C GLU A 290 5.59 -2.90 32.66
N PRO A 291 6.44 -1.86 32.56
CA PRO A 291 7.67 -1.82 33.33
C PRO A 291 7.33 -1.66 34.80
N ASP A 292 8.09 -2.34 35.66
CA ASP A 292 7.99 -2.11 37.10
C ASP A 292 8.52 -0.71 37.43
N LEU A 293 7.60 0.20 37.77
CA LEU A 293 7.96 1.58 38.12
C LEU A 293 8.54 1.72 39.53
N SER A 294 8.50 0.64 40.33
CA SER A 294 8.98 0.64 41.72
C SER A 294 10.51 0.49 41.86
N VAL A 295 11.19 0.09 40.78
CA VAL A 295 12.66 0.03 40.70
C VAL A 295 13.26 1.34 40.15
N GLU A 296 14.48 1.65 40.61
CA GLU A 296 15.23 2.84 40.21
C GLU A 296 15.46 2.87 38.69
N LEU A 297 15.55 4.06 38.10
CA LEU A 297 15.61 4.25 36.64
C LEU A 297 16.72 3.43 35.97
N GLU A 298 17.82 3.21 36.69
CA GLU A 298 19.02 2.49 36.26
C GLU A 298 18.88 0.95 36.35
N GLU A 299 17.92 0.45 37.12
CA GLU A 299 17.62 -0.99 37.30
C GLU A 299 16.47 -1.48 36.42
N ARG A 300 15.78 -0.55 35.72
CA ARG A 300 14.71 -0.88 34.79
C ARG A 300 15.28 -1.58 33.55
N GLN A 301 14.61 -2.65 33.10
CA GLN A 301 14.95 -3.28 31.83
C GLN A 301 14.84 -2.23 30.70
N ILE A 302 15.85 -2.20 29.83
CA ILE A 302 15.86 -1.38 28.63
C ILE A 302 14.78 -1.95 27.69
N GLY A 303 13.61 -1.28 27.66
CA GLY A 303 12.43 -1.71 26.91
C GLY A 303 11.19 -1.79 27.82
N GLY A 304 10.11 -1.09 27.45
CA GLY A 304 8.82 -1.11 28.16
C GLY A 304 8.33 0.25 28.68
N LEU A 305 9.24 1.21 28.91
CA LEU A 305 8.85 2.59 29.30
C LEU A 305 8.06 3.29 28.17
N GLY A 306 8.48 3.10 26.92
CA GLY A 306 7.80 3.69 25.76
C GLY A 306 6.33 3.25 25.67
N MET A 307 6.05 1.95 25.72
CA MET A 307 4.66 1.46 25.71
C MET A 307 3.84 1.86 26.94
N TYR A 308 4.47 2.00 28.11
CA TYR A 308 3.80 2.59 29.27
C TYR A 308 3.39 4.05 29.04
N PHE A 309 4.26 4.85 28.42
CA PHE A 309 3.91 6.21 28.00
C PHE A 309 2.81 6.23 26.93
N VAL A 310 2.91 5.38 25.90
CA VAL A 310 1.87 5.23 24.87
C VAL A 310 0.49 4.98 25.49
N ARG A 311 0.38 4.05 26.45
CA ARG A 311 -0.90 3.71 27.11
C ARG A 311 -1.46 4.82 27.99
N SER A 312 -0.60 5.64 28.58
CA SER A 312 -1.03 6.73 29.46
C SER A 312 -1.38 8.02 28.71
N LEU A 313 -0.95 8.15 27.45
CA LEU A 313 -1.16 9.33 26.61
C LEU A 313 -2.43 9.25 25.74
N LEU A 314 -2.94 8.05 25.49
CA LEU A 314 -4.05 7.78 24.58
C LEU A 314 -5.31 7.37 25.34
N ASP A 315 -6.48 7.72 24.81
CA ASP A 315 -7.76 7.33 25.39
C ASP A 315 -8.11 5.87 25.03
N ASN A 316 -7.74 5.43 23.83
CA ASN A 316 -7.86 4.04 23.41
C ASN A 316 -6.67 3.62 22.53
N ILE A 317 -6.26 2.36 22.67
CA ILE A 317 -5.29 1.72 21.80
C ILE A 317 -5.70 0.26 21.57
N GLU A 318 -5.76 -0.13 20.31
CA GLU A 318 -6.19 -1.48 19.92
C GLU A 318 -5.23 -2.07 18.91
N TYR A 319 -4.91 -3.35 19.09
CA TYR A 319 -4.20 -4.15 18.09
C TYR A 319 -5.16 -5.13 17.43
N ARG A 320 -5.07 -5.25 16.11
CA ARG A 320 -5.71 -6.35 15.36
C ARG A 320 -4.81 -6.83 14.24
N ARG A 321 -4.85 -8.14 13.97
CA ARG A 321 -4.32 -8.71 12.72
C ARG A 321 -5.47 -8.83 11.72
N SER A 322 -5.32 -8.29 10.51
CA SER A 322 -6.35 -8.36 9.45
C SER A 322 -5.69 -8.51 8.07
N ASN A 323 -6.14 -9.46 7.24
CA ASN A 323 -5.64 -9.69 5.87
C ASN A 323 -4.10 -9.80 5.75
N GLY A 324 -3.45 -10.35 6.79
CA GLY A 324 -1.98 -10.45 6.82
C GLY A 324 -1.26 -9.17 7.27
N TRP A 325 -1.96 -8.21 7.87
CA TRP A 325 -1.42 -6.96 8.39
C TRP A 325 -1.56 -6.85 9.90
N ASN A 326 -0.54 -6.29 10.54
CA ASN A 326 -0.67 -5.69 11.86
C ASN A 326 -1.38 -4.34 11.69
N VAL A 327 -2.36 -4.06 12.55
CA VAL A 327 -3.03 -2.75 12.62
C VAL A 327 -3.09 -2.33 14.08
N VAL A 328 -2.40 -1.24 14.40
CA VAL A 328 -2.46 -0.58 15.71
C VAL A 328 -3.29 0.69 15.55
N SER A 329 -4.46 0.73 16.16
CA SER A 329 -5.37 1.87 16.13
C SER A 329 -5.27 2.65 17.42
N LEU A 330 -5.00 3.95 17.33
CA LEU A 330 -4.91 4.91 18.43
C LEU A 330 -6.10 5.86 18.35
N GLU A 331 -6.74 6.13 19.48
CA GLU A 331 -7.74 7.17 19.63
C GLU A 331 -7.33 8.13 20.75
N LYS A 332 -7.35 9.42 20.45
CA LYS A 332 -7.17 10.49 21.44
C LYS A 332 -8.29 11.50 21.30
N ARG A 333 -8.88 11.88 22.42
CA ARG A 333 -9.90 12.91 22.52
C ARG A 333 -9.23 14.28 22.64
N LEU A 334 -9.58 15.17 21.73
CA LEU A 334 -9.11 16.54 21.68
C LEU A 334 -9.90 17.37 22.68
N ARG A 335 -9.22 18.01 23.63
CA ARG A 335 -9.83 18.88 24.64
C ARG A 335 -10.29 20.19 24.02
N HIS A 336 -9.51 20.68 23.06
CA HIS A 336 -9.82 21.85 22.26
C HIS A 336 -10.04 21.33 20.84
N GLY A 337 -11.25 20.80 20.57
CA GLY A 337 -11.59 20.19 19.29
C GLY A 337 -11.08 21.02 18.10
N ALA A 338 -10.64 20.37 17.02
CA ALA A 338 -9.92 21.06 15.96
C ALA A 338 -10.72 22.26 15.42
N GLY A 339 -10.11 23.45 15.46
CA GLY A 339 -10.78 24.73 15.24
C GLY A 339 -11.68 24.73 14.01
N SER A 340 -12.94 25.13 14.16
CA SER A 340 -13.87 25.28 13.04
C SER A 340 -13.33 26.31 12.04
N GLU A 341 -13.18 25.93 10.76
CA GLU A 341 -12.97 26.92 9.69
C GLU A 341 -14.25 27.80 9.61
N GLU A 342 -14.10 29.10 9.84
CA GLU A 342 -14.94 30.14 9.22
C GLU A 342 -14.67 30.20 7.72
#